data_AF-A0A0A9EW17-F1
#
_entry.id   AF-A0A0A9EW17-F1
#
_cell.length_a   1.000
_cell.length_b   1.000
_cell.length_c   1.000
_cell.angle_alpha   90.00
_cell.angle_beta   90.00
_cell.angle_gamma   90.00
#
_symmetry.space_group_name_H-M   'P 1'
#
loop_
_entity.id
_entity.type
_entity.pdbx_description
1 polymer ?
#
loop_
_entity_poly.entity_id
_entity_poly.type
_entity_poly.pdbx_seq_one_letter_code
_entity_poly.pdbx_strand_id
1 'polypeptide(L)' 'MVDDVIDQLKLVGYVPNTSHVFHVEMGEEEKATSLRCHSEKLAIAFGLLNTSPGAALRVVKNLRVCPDCHSMAKSLCQ' A
#
# COMPACT_ATOMS: atom_id res chain seq x y z
N MET A 1 -8.74 -8.98 0.23
CA MET A 1 -8.74 -8.06 -0.93
C MET A 1 -7.49 -7.19 -0.96
N VAL A 2 -7.33 -6.20 -0.07
CA VAL A 2 -6.05 -5.47 0.04
C VAL A 2 -4.96 -6.35 0.66
N ASP A 3 -5.36 -7.22 1.60
CA ASP A 3 -4.45 -8.14 2.28
C ASP A 3 -3.79 -9.12 1.31
N ASP A 4 -4.53 -9.65 0.33
CA ASP A 4 -3.98 -10.57 -0.68
C ASP A 4 -2.87 -9.90 -1.50
N VAL A 5 -3.07 -8.63 -1.89
CA VAL A 5 -2.06 -7.83 -2.61
C VAL A 5 -0.85 -7.59 -1.71
N ILE A 6 -1.08 -7.24 -0.45
CA ILE A 6 0.01 -7.01 0.52
C ILE A 6 0.79 -8.30 0.78
N ASP A 7 0.12 -9.45 0.87
CA ASP A 7 0.76 -10.73 1.13
C ASP A 7 1.57 -11.20 -0.08
N GLN A 8 1.07 -11.01 -1.31
CA GLN A 8 1.88 -11.22 -2.52
C GLN A 8 3.10 -10.30 -2.53
N LEU A 9 2.94 -9.04 -2.13
CA LEU A 9 4.03 -8.09 -2.07
C LEU A 9 5.10 -8.47 -1.03
N LYS A 10 4.69 -9.02 0.12
CA LYS A 10 5.64 -9.53 1.12
C LYS A 10 6.49 -10.68 0.57
N LEU A 11 5.94 -11.53 -0.30
CA LEU A 11 6.70 -12.62 -0.95
C LEU A 11 7.81 -12.08 -1.88
N VAL A 12 7.63 -10.88 -2.45
CA VAL A 12 8.63 -10.20 -3.26
C VAL A 12 9.47 -9.18 -2.47
N GLY A 13 9.38 -9.20 -1.13
CA GLY A 13 10.25 -8.42 -0.25
C GLY A 13 9.72 -7.05 0.18
N TYR A 14 8.44 -6.73 -0.05
CA TYR A 14 7.84 -5.53 0.52
C TYR A 14 7.71 -5.65 2.04
N VAL A 15 8.24 -4.65 2.75
CA VAL A 15 8.13 -4.53 4.20
C VAL A 15 7.42 -3.22 4.54
N PRO A 16 6.33 -3.25 5.34
CA PRO A 16 5.62 -2.04 5.75
C PRO A 16 6.53 -1.06 6.49
N ASN A 17 6.48 0.23 6.11
CA ASN A 17 7.28 1.27 6.74
C ASN A 17 6.46 2.08 7.76
N THR A 18 6.60 1.77 9.04
CA THR A 18 5.89 2.42 10.15
C THR A 18 6.53 3.70 10.68
N SER A 19 7.70 4.10 10.16
CA SER A 19 8.48 5.25 10.67
C SER A 19 7.74 6.60 10.65
N HIS A 20 6.67 6.72 9.84
CA HIS A 20 5.88 7.94 9.70
C HIS A 20 4.48 7.83 10.33
N VAL A 21 4.25 6.82 11.17
CA VAL A 21 3.03 6.69 11.97
C VAL A 21 3.32 7.19 13.38
N PHE A 22 3.02 8.46 13.63
CA PHE A 22 3.41 9.19 14.84
C PHE A 22 2.44 9.07 16.03
N HIS A 23 1.49 8.14 15.97
CA HIS A 23 0.58 7.91 17.09
C HIS A 23 1.30 7.13 18.20
N VAL A 24 1.56 7.82 19.31
CA VAL A 24 2.38 7.33 20.45
C VAL A 24 1.76 6.10 21.13
N GLU A 25 0.43 6.04 21.20
CA GLU A 25 -0.31 4.93 21.82
C GLU A 25 -0.38 3.68 20.93
N MET A 26 0.07 3.75 19.68
CA MET A 26 -0.03 2.63 18.75
C MET A 26 1.19 1.70 18.84
N GLY A 27 0.94 0.42 19.03
CA GLY A 27 1.97 -0.63 18.86
C GLY A 27 2.40 -0.79 17.41
N GLU A 28 3.54 -1.43 17.14
CA GLU A 28 4.02 -1.59 15.76
C GLU A 28 3.08 -2.40 14.87
N GLU A 29 2.40 -3.41 15.41
CA GLU A 29 1.37 -4.15 14.67
C GLU A 29 0.16 -3.27 14.32
N GLU A 30 -0.25 -2.39 15.23
CA GLU A 30 -1.34 -1.45 14.99
C GLU A 30 -0.95 -0.40 13.94
N LYS A 31 0.30 0.11 14.00
CA LYS A 31 0.84 1.02 12.98
C LYS A 31 0.87 0.34 11.62
N ALA A 32 1.37 -0.89 11.54
CA ALA A 32 1.38 -1.67 10.31
C ALA A 32 -0.04 -1.93 9.78
N THR A 33 -1.01 -2.15 10.67
CA THR A 33 -2.42 -2.35 10.31
C THR A 33 -3.05 -1.07 9.76
N SER A 34 -2.78 0.08 10.39
CA SER A 34 -3.26 1.38 9.90
C SER A 34 -2.77 1.69 8.48
N LEU A 35 -1.52 1.35 8.16
CA LEU A 35 -0.96 1.50 6.82
C LEU A 35 -1.67 0.67 5.75
N ARG A 36 -2.39 -0.41 6.11
CA ARG A 36 -3.15 -1.22 5.13
C ARG A 36 -4.36 -0.47 4.58
N CYS A 37 -4.93 0.42 5.38
CA CYS A 37 -6.17 1.15 5.07
C CYS A 37 -5.92 2.49 4.39
N HIS A 38 -4.69 2.78 3.97
CA HIS A 38 -4.41 3.99 3.19
C HIS A 38 -5.15 3.96 1.85
N SER A 39 -5.74 5.12 1.51
CA SER A 39 -6.54 5.29 0.30
C SER A 39 -5.81 4.87 -0.98
N GLU A 40 -4.49 5.07 -1.05
CA GLU A 40 -3.67 4.69 -2.19
C GLU A 40 -3.61 3.18 -2.37
N LYS A 41 -3.45 2.43 -1.27
CA LYS A 41 -3.41 0.96 -1.33
C LYS A 41 -4.74 0.39 -1.74
N LEU A 42 -5.82 0.93 -1.18
CA LEU A 42 -7.18 0.53 -1.53
C LEU A 42 -7.47 0.83 -3.01
N ALA A 43 -7.10 2.01 -3.51
CA ALA A 43 -7.29 2.38 -4.90
C ALA A 43 -6.49 1.48 -5.86
N ILE A 44 -5.24 1.16 -5.52
CA ILE A 44 -4.39 0.26 -6.32
C ILE A 44 -4.96 -1.16 -6.30
N ALA A 45 -5.30 -1.71 -5.14
CA ALA A 45 -5.87 -3.06 -5.03
C ALA A 45 -7.20 -3.16 -5.80
N PHE A 46 -8.05 -2.14 -5.68
CA PHE A 46 -9.28 -2.08 -6.46
C PHE A 46 -9.00 -2.02 -7.97
N GLY A 47 -8.03 -1.22 -8.40
CA GLY A 47 -7.59 -1.15 -9.79
C GLY A 47 -7.10 -2.50 -10.31
N LEU A 48 -6.25 -3.20 -9.56
CA LEU A 48 -5.73 -4.53 -9.93
C LEU A 48 -6.84 -5.57 -10.06
N LEU A 49 -7.87 -5.51 -9.22
CA LEU A 49 -8.99 -6.44 -9.26
C LEU A 49 -9.95 -6.18 -10.43
N ASN A 50 -10.07 -4.93 -10.88
CA ASN A 50 -11.10 -4.51 -11.83
C ASN A 50 -10.56 -4.14 -13.22
N THR A 51 -9.25 -4.28 -13.45
CA THR A 51 -8.64 -4.00 -14.75
C THR A 51 -7.99 -5.24 -15.33
N SER A 52 -7.89 -5.29 -16.66
CA SER A 52 -7.24 -6.38 -17.37
C SER A 52 -5.73 -6.39 -17.07
N PRO A 53 -5.08 -7.57 -17.02
CA PRO A 53 -3.63 -7.65 -16.92
C PRO A 53 -2.93 -6.78 -17.96
N GLY A 54 -1.91 -6.01 -17.53
CA GLY A 54 -1.18 -5.08 -18.39
C GLY A 54 -1.86 -3.73 -18.65
N ALA A 55 -3.08 -3.50 -18.14
CA ALA A 55 -3.69 -2.18 -18.17
C ALA A 55 -2.93 -1.19 -17.28
N ALA A 56 -2.76 0.04 -17.76
CA ALA A 56 -2.16 1.09 -16.97
C ALA A 56 -3.11 1.57 -15.86
N LEU A 57 -2.67 1.49 -14.61
CA LEU A 57 -3.38 2.04 -13.46
C LEU A 57 -2.83 3.42 -13.11
N ARG A 58 -3.72 4.42 -12.97
CA ARG A 58 -3.37 5.77 -12.57
C ARG A 58 -4.14 6.18 -11.31
N VAL A 59 -3.42 6.39 -10.22
CA VAL A 59 -3.96 6.89 -8.96
C VAL A 59 -3.60 8.36 -8.82
N VAL A 60 -4.61 9.22 -8.63
CA VAL A 60 -4.44 10.67 -8.44
C VAL A 60 -4.93 11.05 -7.04
N LYS A 61 -4.14 11.83 -6.31
CA LYS A 61 -4.49 12.34 -4.98
C LYS A 61 -4.01 13.77 -4.79
N ASN A 62 -4.70 14.50 -3.91
CA ASN A 62 -4.37 15.89 -3.56
C ASN A 62 -3.27 16.00 -2.47
N LEU A 63 -2.95 14.89 -1.83
CA LEU A 63 -1.94 14.83 -0.77
C LEU A 63 -0.61 14.27 -1.30
N ARG A 64 0.46 14.46 -0.54
CA ARG A 64 1.73 13.75 -0.80
C ARG A 64 1.55 12.25 -0.50
N VAL A 65 2.09 11.38 -1.34
CA VAL A 65 2.11 9.93 -1.10
C VAL A 65 3.02 9.65 0.10
N CYS A 66 2.56 8.83 1.05
CA CYS A 66 3.39 8.47 2.20
C CYS A 66 4.53 7.51 1.78
N PRO A 67 5.64 7.44 2.53
CA PRO A 67 6.80 6.62 2.16
C PRO A 67 6.48 5.13 2.00
N ASP A 68 5.54 4.62 2.80
CA ASP A 68 5.08 3.25 2.73
C ASP A 68 4.27 2.95 1.46
N CYS A 69 3.26 3.77 1.15
CA CYS A 69 2.46 3.62 -0.08
C CYS A 69 3.31 3.84 -1.34
N HIS A 70 4.29 4.74 -1.27
CA HIS A 70 5.25 4.93 -2.36
C HIS A 70 6.10 3.68 -2.60
N SER A 71 6.59 3.06 -1.54
CA SER A 71 7.37 1.82 -1.63
C SER A 71 6.52 0.66 -2.17
N MET A 72 5.28 0.54 -1.70
CA MET A 72 4.33 -0.47 -2.19
C MET A 72 4.04 -0.31 -3.69
N ALA A 73 3.74 0.92 -4.13
CA ALA A 73 3.48 1.21 -5.54
C ALA A 73 4.71 0.90 -6.41
N LYS A 74 5.92 1.21 -5.91
CA LYS A 74 7.18 0.87 -6.59
C LYS A 74 7.34 -0.64 -6.75
N SER A 75 7.09 -1.42 -5.71
CA SER A 75 7.21 -2.89 -5.75
C SER A 75 6.20 -3.56 -6.70
N LEU A 76 5.04 -2.95 -6.94
CA LEU A 76 4.04 -3.44 -7.89
C LEU A 76 4.39 -3.17 -9.36
N CYS A 77 5.25 -2.19 -9.64
CA CYS A 77 5.61 -1.79 -11.00
C CYS A 77 6.96 -2.37 -11.47
N GLN A 78 7.59 -3.24 -10.68
CA GLN A 78 8.82 -3.96 -11.05
C GLN A 78 8.50 -5.27 -11.76
#